data_AF-A0AAJ2WDW2-F1
#
_entry.id   AF-A0AAJ2WDW2-F1
#
_cell.length_a   1.000
_cell.length_b   1.000
_cell.length_c   1.000
_cell.angle_alpha   90.00
_cell.angle_beta   90.00
_cell.angle_gamma   90.00
#
_symmetry.space_group_name_H-M   'P 1'
#
loop_
_entity.id
_entity.type
_entity.pdbx_description
1 polymer ?
#
loop_
_entity_poly.entity_id
_entity_poly.type
_entity_poly.pdbx_seq_one_letter_code
_entity_poly.pdbx_strand_id
1 'polypeptide(L)'
;MNVIFSNLDLILAALAILITVAVLARRGQIGLIRELVLSLVVNAEKEYGAKTGPIKKSDVTAKIYSMLPTASKLLISSGTVSDLIEEAKERMDETLPKNEEE
;
A
#
# COMPACT_ATOMS: atom_id res chain seq x y z
N MET A 1 18.85 -17.18 40.56
CA MET A 1 18.14 -15.92 40.24
C MET A 1 17.95 -15.91 38.72
N ASN A 2 16.71 -15.92 38.23
CA ASN A 2 16.40 -16.12 36.80
C ASN A 2 16.90 -14.94 35.95
N VAL A 3 17.74 -15.22 34.95
CA VAL A 3 18.39 -14.26 34.03
C VAL A 3 17.42 -13.30 33.35
N ILE A 4 16.16 -13.72 33.20
CA ILE A 4 15.06 -12.96 32.59
C ILE A 4 14.67 -11.75 33.43
N PHE A 5 14.59 -11.88 34.75
CA PHE A 5 14.17 -10.77 35.64
C PHE A 5 15.29 -9.75 35.86
N SER A 6 16.55 -10.16 35.76
CA SER A 6 17.70 -9.26 35.91
C SER A 6 17.97 -8.39 34.69
N ASN A 7 17.41 -8.73 33.52
CA ASN A 7 17.65 -8.03 32.25
C ASN A 7 16.35 -7.64 31.55
N LEU A 8 15.27 -7.49 32.31
CA LEU A 8 13.94 -7.19 31.78
C LEU A 8 13.94 -5.89 30.94
N ASP A 9 14.63 -4.85 31.41
CA ASP A 9 14.76 -3.58 30.70
C ASP A 9 15.46 -3.72 29.35
N LEU A 10 16.52 -4.54 29.28
CA LEU A 10 17.25 -4.82 28.04
C LEU A 10 16.37 -5.62 27.05
N ILE A 11 15.61 -6.59 27.56
CA ILE A 11 14.68 -7.40 26.75
C ILE A 11 13.56 -6.51 26.18
N LEU A 12 12.98 -5.62 27.00
CA LEU A 12 11.96 -4.65 26.57
C LEU A 12 12.51 -3.68 25.52
N ALA A 13 13.71 -3.14 25.73
CA ALA A 13 14.36 -2.25 24.77
C ALA A 13 14.61 -2.94 23.42
N ALA A 14 15.08 -4.19 23.43
CA ALA A 14 15.30 -4.98 22.21
C ALA A 14 13.99 -5.25 21.46
N LEU A 15 12.91 -5.58 22.18
CA LEU A 15 11.56 -5.76 21.61
C LEU A 15 11.04 -4.47 20.98
N ALA A 16 11.20 -3.33 21.67
CA ALA A 16 10.78 -2.03 21.15
C ALA A 16 11.51 -1.70 19.84
N ILE A 17 12.83 -1.90 19.78
CA ILE A 17 13.64 -1.69 18.56
C ILE A 17 13.15 -2.60 17.42
N LEU A 18 12.90 -3.87 17.67
CA LEU A 18 12.38 -4.80 16.65
C LEU A 18 11.02 -4.34 16.11
N ILE A 19 10.11 -3.90 16.98
CA ILE A 19 8.80 -3.37 16.57
C ILE A 19 9.00 -2.10 15.74
N THR A 20 9.86 -1.17 16.17
CA THR A 20 10.14 0.06 15.43
C THR A 20 10.71 -0.21 14.04
N VAL A 21 11.69 -1.11 13.92
CA VAL A 21 12.27 -1.52 12.62
C VAL A 21 11.22 -2.16 11.73
N ALA A 22 10.37 -3.04 12.27
CA ALA A 22 9.28 -3.66 11.52
C ALA A 22 8.26 -2.62 11.01
N VAL A 23 7.91 -1.62 11.84
CA VAL A 23 7.01 -0.53 11.45
C VAL A 23 7.63 0.34 10.36
N LEU A 24 8.91 0.70 10.48
CA LEU A 24 9.61 1.49 9.47
C LEU A 24 9.74 0.75 8.13
N ALA A 25 10.07 -0.54 8.15
CA ALA A 25 10.12 -1.37 6.96
C ALA A 25 8.75 -1.44 6.25
N ARG A 26 7.66 -1.61 7.01
CA ARG A 26 6.30 -1.56 6.48
C ARG A 26 5.97 -0.21 5.84
N ARG A 27 6.30 0.91 6.50
CA ARG A 27 6.06 2.26 5.97
C ARG A 27 6.78 2.50 4.64
N GLY A 28 8.04 2.10 4.53
CA GLY A 28 8.82 2.23 3.30
C GLY A 28 8.23 1.43 2.13
N GLN A 29 7.82 0.19 2.38
CA GLN A 29 7.20 -0.66 1.36
C GLN A 29 5.83 -0.13 0.91
N ILE A 30 4.99 0.33 1.84
CA ILE A 30 3.68 0.91 1.51
C ILE A 30 3.82 2.17 0.65
N GLY A 31 4.84 3.00 0.89
CA GLY A 31 5.12 4.17 0.06
C GLY A 31 5.35 3.82 -1.41
N LEU A 32 6.20 2.82 -1.69
CA LEU A 32 6.44 2.36 -3.05
C LEU A 32 5.19 1.77 -3.71
N ILE A 33 4.39 1.02 -2.94
CA ILE A 33 3.18 0.39 -3.46
C ILE A 33 2.12 1.45 -3.79
N ARG A 34 2.02 2.51 -2.98
CA ARG A 34 1.12 3.62 -3.25
C ARG A 34 1.40 4.29 -4.60
N GLU A 35 2.67 4.56 -4.91
CA GLU A 35 3.07 5.11 -6.21
C GLU A 35 2.77 4.15 -7.37
N LEU A 36 3.00 2.85 -7.16
CA LEU A 36 2.68 1.81 -8.14
C LEU A 36 1.17 1.72 -8.39
N VAL A 37 0.36 1.74 -7.33
CA VAL A 37 -1.11 1.74 -7.42
C VAL A 37 -1.58 2.98 -8.17
N LEU A 38 -1.03 4.16 -7.88
CA LEU A 38 -1.35 5.40 -8.59
C LEU A 38 -1.09 5.28 -10.09
N SER A 39 0.08 4.77 -10.48
CA SER A 39 0.39 4.52 -11.89
C SER A 39 -0.60 3.55 -12.55
N LEU A 40 -0.96 2.46 -11.87
CA LEU A 40 -1.92 1.49 -12.37
C LEU A 40 -3.33 2.07 -12.52
N VAL A 41 -3.79 2.89 -11.58
CA VAL A 41 -5.10 3.56 -11.65
C VAL A 41 -5.13 4.54 -12.82
N VAL A 42 -4.10 5.37 -13.00
CA VAL A 42 -4.01 6.29 -14.15
C VAL A 42 -4.03 5.54 -15.48
N ASN A 43 -3.33 4.40 -15.57
CA ASN A 43 -3.34 3.58 -16.78
C ASN A 43 -4.72 2.95 -17.02
N ALA A 44 -5.37 2.43 -15.98
CA ALA A 44 -6.71 1.88 -16.08
C ALA A 44 -7.74 2.95 -16.50
N GLU A 45 -7.61 4.19 -16.05
CA GLU A 45 -8.48 5.27 -16.51
C GLU A 45 -8.28 5.62 -17.98
N LYS A 46 -7.04 5.60 -18.46
CA LYS A 46 -6.74 5.80 -19.90
C LYS A 46 -7.27 4.66 -20.77
N GLU A 47 -7.21 3.42 -20.26
CA GLU A 47 -7.59 2.22 -21.02
C GLU A 47 -9.10 2.00 -21.06
N TYR A 48 -9.79 2.15 -19.93
CA TYR A 48 -11.21 1.81 -19.79
C TYR A 48 -12.14 3.03 -19.77
N GLY A 49 -11.60 4.24 -19.64
CA GLY A 49 -12.37 5.49 -19.66
C GLY A 49 -13.32 5.68 -18.48
N ALA A 50 -14.13 6.73 -18.54
CA ALA A 50 -15.08 7.06 -17.48
C ALA A 50 -16.16 5.97 -17.29
N LYS A 51 -16.74 5.90 -16.08
CA LYS A 51 -17.89 5.02 -15.70
C LYS A 51 -17.62 3.50 -15.68
N THR A 52 -16.40 3.02 -15.93
CA THR A 52 -16.01 1.59 -15.85
C THR A 52 -15.35 1.23 -14.50
N GLY A 53 -15.70 1.94 -13.42
CA GLY A 53 -15.03 1.85 -12.11
C GLY A 53 -14.84 0.43 -11.53
N PRO A 54 -15.85 -0.46 -11.55
CA PRO A 54 -15.70 -1.84 -11.07
C PRO A 54 -14.67 -2.65 -11.86
N ILE A 55 -14.57 -2.43 -13.18
CA ILE A 55 -13.64 -3.14 -14.07
C ILE A 55 -12.22 -2.65 -13.82
N LYS A 56 -12.02 -1.34 -13.69
CA LYS A 56 -10.70 -0.76 -13.35
C LYS A 56 -10.20 -1.27 -12.01
N LYS A 57 -11.06 -1.30 -10.99
CA LYS A 57 -10.70 -1.80 -9.66
C LYS A 57 -10.27 -3.27 -9.72
N SER A 58 -11.00 -4.13 -10.45
CA SER A 58 -10.62 -5.55 -10.54
C SER A 58 -9.31 -5.76 -11.32
N ASP A 59 -9.09 -5.03 -12.41
CA ASP A 59 -7.86 -5.11 -13.20
C ASP A 59 -6.63 -4.60 -12.43
N VAL A 60 -6.73 -3.44 -11.78
CA VAL A 60 -5.67 -2.89 -10.92
C VAL A 60 -5.35 -3.84 -9.77
N THR A 61 -6.39 -4.41 -9.13
CA THR A 61 -6.22 -5.39 -8.05
C THR A 61 -5.47 -6.63 -8.54
N ALA A 62 -5.84 -7.18 -9.70
CA ALA A 62 -5.19 -8.34 -10.28
C ALA A 62 -3.72 -8.06 -10.63
N LYS A 63 -3.41 -6.89 -11.19
CA LYS A 63 -2.03 -6.46 -11.51
C LYS A 63 -1.19 -6.25 -10.26
N ILE A 64 -1.73 -5.67 -9.19
CA ILE A 64 -1.02 -5.54 -7.90
C ILE A 64 -0.68 -6.93 -7.35
N TYR A 65 -1.66 -7.84 -7.29
CA TYR A 65 -1.42 -9.18 -6.76
C TYR A 65 -0.47 -10.02 -7.62
N SER A 66 -0.36 -9.76 -8.93
CA SER A 66 0.61 -10.45 -9.78
C SER A 66 2.03 -9.91 -9.63
N MET A 67 2.19 -8.61 -9.34
CA MET A 67 3.49 -7.95 -9.17
C MET A 67 4.05 -8.04 -7.75
N LEU A 68 3.20 -8.21 -6.72
CA LEU A 68 3.65 -8.25 -5.34
C LEU A 68 4.43 -9.54 -5.01
N PRO A 69 5.64 -9.43 -4.44
CA PRO A 69 6.36 -10.56 -3.86
C PRO A 69 5.54 -11.25 -2.77
N THR A 70 5.72 -12.57 -2.58
CA THR A 70 4.99 -13.36 -1.58
C THR A 70 5.10 -12.78 -0.16
N ALA A 71 6.26 -12.22 0.19
CA ALA A 71 6.47 -11.54 1.47
C ALA A 71 5.59 -10.28 1.63
N SER A 72 5.36 -9.53 0.55
CA SER A 72 4.50 -8.34 0.55
C SER A 72 3.02 -8.70 0.63
N LYS A 73 2.61 -9.84 0.03
CA LYS A 73 1.24 -10.38 0.14
C LYS A 73 0.87 -10.76 1.57
N LEU A 74 1.84 -11.19 2.38
CA LEU A 74 1.63 -11.46 3.81
C LEU A 74 1.53 -10.18 4.64
N LEU A 75 2.16 -9.10 4.21
CA LEU A 75 2.18 -7.82 4.92
C LEU A 75 1.01 -6.91 4.57
N ILE A 76 0.35 -7.14 3.43
CA ILE A 76 -0.70 -6.28 2.88
C ILE A 76 -1.97 -7.09 2.69
N SER A 77 -2.99 -6.73 3.46
CA SER A 77 -4.32 -7.32 3.34
C SER A 77 -5.03 -6.85 2.07
N SER A 78 -6.05 -7.59 1.63
CA SER A 78 -6.93 -7.16 0.53
C SER A 78 -7.63 -5.82 0.81
N GLY A 79 -7.99 -5.57 2.07
CA GLY A 79 -8.53 -4.27 2.50
C GLY A 79 -7.55 -3.14 2.22
N THR A 80 -6.28 -3.31 2.61
CA THR A 80 -5.23 -2.32 2.38
C THR A 80 -5.01 -2.03 0.90
N VAL A 81 -5.08 -3.03 0.02
CA VAL A 81 -4.99 -2.82 -1.43
C VAL A 81 -6.18 -2.01 -1.94
N SER A 82 -7.39 -2.33 -1.49
CA SER A 82 -8.60 -1.59 -1.86
C SER A 82 -8.50 -0.13 -1.44
N ASP A 83 -8.08 0.14 -0.21
CA ASP A 83 -7.92 1.49 0.33
C ASP A 83 -6.88 2.29 -0.47
N LEU A 84 -5.76 1.64 -0.84
CA LEU A 84 -4.74 2.27 -1.68
C LEU A 84 -5.24 2.59 -3.10
N ILE A 85 -6.11 1.75 -3.66
CA ILE A 85 -6.71 2.01 -4.98
C ILE A 85 -7.66 3.20 -4.92
N GLU A 86 -8.45 3.31 -3.85
CA GLU A 86 -9.35 4.45 -3.65
C GLU A 86 -8.58 5.75 -3.42
N GLU A 87 -7.56 5.72 -2.56
CA GLU A 87 -6.67 6.87 -2.33
C GLU A 87 -5.96 7.29 -3.62
N ALA A 88 -5.48 6.33 -4.41
CA ALA A 88 -4.85 6.61 -5.69
C ALA A 88 -5.81 7.28 -6.68
N LYS A 89 -7.07 6.83 -6.72
CA LYS A 89 -8.10 7.44 -7.55
C LYS A 89 -8.40 8.88 -7.11
N GLU A 90 -8.57 9.10 -5.80
CA GLU A 90 -8.80 10.43 -5.23
C GLU A 90 -7.65 11.38 -5.58
N ARG A 91 -6.40 10.96 -5.36
CA ARG A 91 -5.21 11.74 -5.74
C ARG A 91 -5.14 12.05 -7.22
N MET A 92 -5.51 11.10 -8.07
CA MET A 92 -5.57 11.32 -9.52
C MET A 92 -6.64 12.36 -9.84
N ASP A 93 -7.85 12.24 -9.31
CA ASP A 93 -8.94 13.18 -9.52
C ASP A 93 -8.58 14.60 -9.02
N GLU A 94 -7.80 14.73 -7.95
CA GLU A 94 -7.26 16.00 -7.43
C GLU A 94 -6.14 16.59 -8.30
N THR A 95 -5.29 15.73 -8.89
CA THR A 95 -4.10 16.15 -9.65
C THR A 95 -4.40 16.40 -11.12
N LEU A 96 -5.46 15.79 -11.65
CA LEU A 96 -5.95 16.10 -12.99
C LEU A 96 -6.38 17.57 -13.01
N PRO A 97 -5.78 18.43 -13.86
CA PRO A 97 -6.38 19.72 -14.11
C PRO A 97 -7.82 19.47 -14.55
N LYS A 98 -8.77 20.22 -14.01
CA LYS A 98 -10.13 20.30 -14.57
C LYS A 98 -9.99 20.85 -15.99
N ASN A 99 -9.56 20.03 -16.93
CA ASN A 99 -9.66 20.33 -18.33
C ASN A 99 -11.14 20.13 -18.64
N GLU A 100 -11.85 21.26 -18.60
CA GLU A 100 -13.08 21.46 -19.32
C GLU A 100 -12.93 20.82 -20.71
N GLU A 101 -13.98 20.11 -21.06
CA GLU A 101 -14.25 19.54 -22.37
C GLU A 101 -13.84 20.52 -23.48
N GLU A 102 -12.94 20.10 -24.37
CA GLU A 102 -12.85 20.59 -25.75
C GLU A 102 -12.92 19.41 -26.72
#